data_AF-A0A436A640-F1
#
_entry.id   AF-A0A436A640-F1
#
_cell.length_a   1.000
_cell.length_b   1.000
_cell.length_c   1.000
_cell.angle_alpha   90.00
_cell.angle_beta   90.00
_cell.angle_gamma   90.00
#
_symmetry.space_group_name_H-M   'P 1'
#
loop_
_entity.id
_entity.type
_entity.pdbx_description
1 polymer ?
#
loop_
_entity_poly.entity_id
_entity_poly.type
_entity_poly.pdbx_seq_one_letter_code
_entity_poly.pdbx_strand_id
1 'polypeptide(L)'
;MKKLLIMLTPAAMLVLAAPFAIAQESQTPAPATVDAAKGLSEWDKVYAVFSHPRCADCHVADDRPRWSGAHYRGTRVHAFNVQRGADGSGFGNPGLRCTACHFSSNSKALHGPPGAENWHLAPAEMAWFGKSSAEICAQIKDPLRNGNRSLKDIALHVRDDRLVAWGWAPGPDREPA
;
A
#
# COMPACT_ATOMS: atom_id res chain seq x y z
N MET A 1 32.96 -46.67 -72.81
CA MET A 1 33.82 -45.62 -72.22
C MET A 1 33.33 -45.33 -70.81
N LYS A 2 34.23 -45.47 -69.82
CA LYS A 2 34.15 -45.16 -68.37
C LYS A 2 32.79 -45.32 -67.65
N LYS A 3 32.66 -46.43 -66.92
CA LYS A 3 31.68 -46.62 -65.83
C LYS A 3 32.04 -45.69 -64.66
N LEU A 4 31.10 -44.86 -64.20
CA LEU A 4 31.23 -44.08 -62.97
C LEU A 4 30.26 -44.67 -61.94
N LEU A 5 30.79 -45.40 -60.96
CA LEU A 5 30.04 -45.87 -59.80
C LEU A 5 29.78 -44.68 -58.87
N ILE A 6 28.51 -44.35 -58.65
CA ILE A 6 28.08 -43.43 -57.59
C ILE A 6 27.67 -44.31 -56.40
N MET A 7 28.51 -44.35 -55.36
CA MET A 7 28.16 -44.95 -54.09
C MET A 7 27.16 -44.07 -53.36
N LEU A 8 25.92 -44.55 -53.20
CA LEU A 8 24.91 -43.95 -52.33
C LEU A 8 25.22 -44.34 -50.88
N THR A 9 25.67 -43.38 -50.08
CA THR A 9 25.81 -43.50 -48.63
C THR A 9 24.45 -43.29 -47.98
N PRO A 10 23.91 -44.22 -47.17
CA PRO A 10 22.67 -43.98 -46.46
C PRO A 10 22.94 -43.04 -45.28
N ALA A 11 22.38 -41.83 -45.33
CA ALA A 11 22.36 -40.91 -44.20
C ALA A 11 21.37 -41.45 -43.15
N ALA A 12 21.88 -42.02 -42.06
CA ALA A 12 21.07 -42.41 -40.92
C ALA A 12 20.53 -41.15 -40.21
N MET A 13 19.24 -40.87 -40.35
CA MET A 13 18.56 -39.85 -39.57
C MET A 13 18.38 -40.36 -38.13
N LEU A 14 19.21 -39.88 -37.20
CA LEU A 14 18.97 -40.00 -35.77
C LEU A 14 17.80 -39.09 -35.38
N VAL A 15 16.63 -39.69 -35.13
CA VAL A 15 15.50 -39.00 -34.50
C VAL A 15 15.78 -38.91 -33.01
N LEU A 16 16.18 -37.74 -32.51
CA LEU A 16 16.22 -37.46 -31.08
C LEU A 16 14.77 -37.40 -30.57
N ALA A 17 14.35 -38.38 -29.78
CA ALA A 17 13.12 -38.31 -29.02
C ALA A 17 13.30 -37.31 -27.87
N ALA A 18 12.73 -36.11 -27.99
CA ALA A 18 12.64 -35.18 -26.88
C ALA A 18 11.67 -35.76 -25.83
N PRO A 19 12.03 -35.79 -24.53
CA PRO A 19 11.08 -36.17 -23.50
C PRO A 19 9.95 -35.14 -23.46
N PHE A 20 8.71 -35.59 -23.64
CA PHE A 20 7.53 -34.79 -23.36
C PHE A 20 7.54 -34.46 -21.86
N ALA A 21 7.92 -33.23 -21.53
CA ALA A 21 7.72 -32.69 -20.19
C ALA A 21 6.21 -32.61 -19.95
N ILE A 22 5.68 -33.48 -19.10
CA ILE A 22 4.31 -33.36 -18.60
C ILE A 22 4.28 -32.07 -17.78
N ALA A 23 3.54 -31.07 -18.27
CA ALA A 23 3.22 -29.89 -17.48
C ALA A 23 2.46 -30.38 -16.24
N GLN A 24 3.13 -30.34 -15.09
CA GLN A 24 2.51 -30.67 -13.82
C GLN A 24 1.49 -29.56 -13.55
N GLU A 25 0.21 -29.90 -13.77
CA GLU A 25 -0.90 -28.99 -13.55
C GLU A 25 -0.85 -28.56 -12.08
N SER A 26 -0.53 -27.28 -11.85
CA SER A 26 -0.50 -26.69 -10.53
C SER A 26 -1.85 -26.97 -9.87
N GLN A 27 -1.88 -27.85 -8.86
CA GLN A 27 -3.07 -28.09 -8.07
C GLN A 27 -3.53 -26.76 -7.48
N THR A 28 -4.60 -26.20 -8.01
CA THR A 28 -5.28 -25.06 -7.41
C THR A 28 -5.70 -25.49 -6.00
N PRO A 29 -5.22 -24.81 -4.95
CA PRO A 29 -5.63 -25.15 -3.59
C PRO A 29 -7.16 -25.16 -3.52
N ALA A 30 -7.72 -26.17 -2.84
CA ALA A 30 -9.16 -26.20 -2.59
C ALA A 30 -9.57 -24.87 -1.95
N PRO A 31 -10.70 -24.26 -2.37
CA PRO A 31 -11.15 -23.00 -1.79
C PRO A 31 -11.27 -23.16 -0.29
N ALA A 32 -10.49 -22.36 0.46
CA ALA A 32 -10.54 -22.34 1.90
C ALA A 32 -11.98 -22.03 2.33
N THR A 33 -12.51 -22.79 3.30
CA THR A 33 -13.77 -22.44 3.95
C THR A 33 -13.57 -21.14 4.71
N VAL A 34 -14.03 -20.03 4.13
CA VAL A 34 -13.96 -18.70 4.75
C VAL A 34 -15.16 -18.48 5.65
N ASP A 35 -14.89 -18.27 6.94
CA ASP A 35 -15.89 -17.81 7.91
C ASP A 35 -16.14 -16.31 7.68
N ALA A 36 -17.22 -16.00 6.98
CA ALA A 36 -17.60 -14.63 6.65
C ALA A 36 -17.93 -13.80 7.90
N ALA A 37 -18.57 -14.39 8.92
CA ALA A 37 -18.95 -13.66 10.13
C ALA A 37 -17.70 -13.25 10.92
N LYS A 38 -16.73 -14.16 11.06
CA LYS A 38 -15.43 -13.85 11.64
C LYS A 38 -14.68 -12.81 10.81
N GLY A 39 -14.67 -12.94 9.49
CA GLY A 39 -14.01 -11.98 8.59
C GLY A 39 -14.56 -10.56 8.72
N LEU A 40 -15.88 -10.42 8.83
CA LEU A 40 -16.53 -9.11 9.05
C LEU A 40 -16.17 -8.51 10.41
N SER A 41 -16.16 -9.32 11.47
CA SER A 41 -15.77 -8.83 12.80
C SER A 41 -14.31 -8.35 12.86
N GLU A 42 -13.39 -9.02 12.17
CA GLU A 42 -12.01 -8.54 12.06
C GLU A 42 -11.90 -7.30 11.17
N TRP A 43 -12.70 -7.24 10.10
CA TRP A 43 -12.75 -6.07 9.23
C TRP A 43 -13.21 -4.80 9.97
N ASP A 44 -14.15 -4.91 10.91
CA ASP A 44 -14.58 -3.74 11.70
C ASP A 44 -13.42 -3.11 12.49
N LYS A 45 -12.49 -3.92 13.01
CA LYS A 45 -11.28 -3.44 13.69
C LYS A 45 -10.33 -2.76 12.70
N VAL A 46 -10.17 -3.35 11.51
CA VAL A 46 -9.34 -2.75 10.45
C VAL A 46 -9.94 -1.41 10.01
N TYR A 47 -11.26 -1.35 9.79
CA TYR A 47 -11.93 -0.12 9.41
C TYR A 47 -11.78 0.97 10.47
N ALA A 48 -11.90 0.63 11.77
CA ALA A 48 -11.69 1.58 12.85
C ALA A 48 -10.31 2.27 12.74
N VAL A 49 -9.24 1.50 12.51
CA VAL A 49 -7.88 2.05 12.34
C VAL A 49 -7.77 2.91 11.08
N PHE A 50 -8.23 2.42 9.93
CA PHE A 50 -8.07 3.13 8.65
C PHE A 50 -8.89 4.42 8.58
N SER A 51 -10.06 4.44 9.23
CA SER A 51 -10.92 5.62 9.32
C SER A 51 -10.54 6.56 10.47
N HIS A 52 -9.67 6.13 11.39
CA HIS A 52 -9.18 6.95 12.48
C HIS A 52 -8.39 8.18 11.93
N PRO A 53 -8.51 9.37 12.55
CA PRO A 53 -7.78 10.58 12.12
C PRO A 53 -6.29 10.40 11.87
N ARG A 54 -5.62 9.54 12.65
CA ARG A 54 -4.18 9.25 12.48
C ARG A 54 -3.83 8.66 11.12
N CYS A 55 -4.76 7.94 10.49
CA CYS A 55 -4.61 7.38 9.17
C CYS A 55 -5.33 8.25 8.13
N ALA A 56 -6.62 8.51 8.34
CA ALA A 56 -7.48 9.18 7.36
C ALA A 56 -7.00 10.60 7.02
N ASP A 57 -6.46 11.37 7.97
CA ASP A 57 -6.06 12.77 7.75
C ASP A 57 -4.92 12.92 6.72
N CYS A 58 -4.17 11.86 6.45
CA CYS A 58 -3.13 11.80 5.42
C CYS A 58 -3.65 11.28 4.07
N HIS A 59 -4.79 10.59 4.06
CA HIS A 59 -5.37 9.90 2.90
C HIS A 59 -6.50 10.73 2.29
N VAL A 60 -6.14 11.91 1.79
CA VAL A 60 -7.07 12.94 1.30
C VAL A 60 -7.09 13.03 -0.24
N ALA A 61 -8.25 13.38 -0.79
CA ALA A 61 -8.45 13.48 -2.25
C ALA A 61 -8.07 14.85 -2.82
N ASP A 62 -8.01 15.91 -1.99
CA ASP A 62 -7.78 17.30 -2.41
C ASP A 62 -6.34 17.78 -2.11
N ASP A 63 -5.42 16.83 -1.94
CA ASP A 63 -3.99 17.06 -1.65
C ASP A 63 -3.66 17.80 -0.36
N ARG A 64 -4.66 18.15 0.46
CA ARG A 64 -4.49 18.97 1.66
C ARG A 64 -4.71 18.13 2.92
N PRO A 65 -3.69 17.86 3.75
CA PRO A 65 -3.89 17.03 4.93
C PRO A 65 -4.91 17.65 5.88
N ARG A 66 -5.52 16.81 6.72
CA ARG A 66 -6.47 17.27 7.73
C ARG A 66 -5.83 17.31 9.12
N TRP A 67 -6.47 18.08 9.98
CA TRP A 67 -6.40 17.96 11.43
C TRP A 67 -7.80 17.64 11.92
N SER A 68 -7.98 16.44 12.45
CA SER A 68 -9.22 15.98 13.05
C SER A 68 -8.96 15.10 14.29
N GLY A 69 -10.02 14.59 14.92
CA GLY A 69 -9.95 13.79 16.15
C GLY A 69 -10.31 14.55 17.41
N ALA A 70 -10.17 13.89 18.57
CA ALA A 70 -10.77 14.33 19.84
C ALA A 70 -10.36 15.73 20.30
N HIS A 71 -9.14 16.17 19.95
CA HIS A 71 -8.62 17.49 20.36
C HIS A 71 -9.03 18.63 19.42
N TYR A 72 -9.72 18.34 18.31
CA TYR A 72 -10.17 19.34 17.34
C TYR A 72 -11.68 19.48 17.36
N ARG A 73 -12.17 20.72 17.25
CA ARG A 73 -13.62 21.00 17.07
C ARG A 73 -14.01 20.76 15.61
N GLY A 74 -14.01 19.50 15.21
CA GLY A 74 -14.25 19.03 13.84
C GLY A 74 -13.01 19.02 12.96
N THR A 75 -13.20 18.51 11.74
CA THR A 75 -12.15 18.41 10.70
C THR A 75 -11.76 19.78 10.18
N ARG A 76 -10.45 20.02 10.08
CA ARG A 76 -9.87 21.23 9.51
C ARG A 76 -8.78 20.86 8.51
N VAL A 77 -8.51 21.74 7.57
CA VAL A 77 -7.29 21.61 6.75
C VAL A 77 -6.07 21.97 7.61
N HIS A 78 -4.96 21.28 7.39
CA HIS A 78 -3.67 21.59 7.98
C HIS A 78 -3.33 23.09 7.81
N ALA A 79 -3.09 23.80 8.92
CA ALA A 79 -3.13 25.27 8.92
C ALA A 79 -2.00 25.95 8.13
N PHE A 80 -0.91 25.23 7.84
CA PHE A 80 0.25 25.77 7.13
C PHE A 80 0.12 25.75 5.60
N ASN A 81 -1.07 25.47 5.05
CA ASN A 81 -1.33 25.39 3.61
C ASN A 81 -0.38 24.46 2.84
N VAL A 82 0.14 23.44 3.51
CA VAL A 82 0.91 22.36 2.90
C VAL A 82 0.00 21.53 2.00
N GLN A 83 0.57 21.05 0.90
CA GLN A 83 -0.12 20.20 -0.07
C GLN A 83 0.77 19.02 -0.46
N ARG A 84 0.22 17.98 -1.08
CA ARG A 84 0.97 16.84 -1.65
C ARG A 84 2.19 17.27 -2.49
N GLY A 85 2.03 18.35 -3.25
CA GLY A 85 3.02 18.83 -4.21
C GLY A 85 2.63 18.45 -5.64
N ALA A 86 2.90 19.34 -6.60
CA ALA A 86 2.58 19.13 -8.00
C ALA A 86 3.39 18.01 -8.66
N ASP A 87 4.47 17.55 -8.00
CA ASP A 87 5.27 16.40 -8.39
C ASP A 87 4.64 15.06 -7.99
N GLY A 88 3.48 15.07 -7.30
CA GLY A 88 2.80 13.87 -6.82
C GLY A 88 3.50 13.15 -5.67
N SER A 89 4.64 13.66 -5.21
CA SER A 89 5.54 12.95 -4.30
C SER A 89 5.04 12.85 -2.86
N GLY A 90 4.11 13.72 -2.46
CA GLY A 90 3.62 13.81 -1.09
C GLY A 90 4.51 14.60 -0.13
N PHE A 91 5.71 15.02 -0.56
CA PHE A 91 6.70 15.68 0.31
C PHE A 91 6.43 17.17 0.59
N GLY A 92 5.33 17.72 0.07
CA GLY A 92 5.01 19.14 0.23
C GLY A 92 5.09 19.91 -1.09
N ASN A 93 4.49 21.09 -1.13
CA ASN A 93 4.58 22.01 -2.25
C ASN A 93 5.98 22.67 -2.33
N PRO A 94 6.38 23.20 -3.51
CA PRO A 94 7.62 23.94 -3.66
C PRO A 94 7.75 25.05 -2.61
N GLY A 95 8.92 25.14 -1.96
CA GLY A 95 9.20 26.10 -0.89
C GLY A 95 8.60 25.77 0.48
N LEU A 96 7.76 24.74 0.60
CA LEU A 96 7.16 24.33 1.88
C LEU A 96 7.06 22.80 1.97
N ARG A 97 8.22 22.16 2.12
CA ARG A 97 8.33 20.71 2.29
C ARG A 97 7.92 20.30 3.71
N CYS A 98 7.30 19.14 3.85
CA CYS A 98 6.81 18.64 5.14
C CYS A 98 7.93 18.51 6.19
N THR A 99 9.13 18.14 5.73
CA THR A 99 10.33 17.96 6.55
C THR A 99 10.88 19.25 7.16
N ALA A 100 10.35 20.43 6.80
CA ALA A 100 10.66 21.68 7.47
C ALA A 100 10.12 21.73 8.92
N CYS A 101 9.04 20.99 9.20
CA CYS A 101 8.40 20.92 10.53
C CYS A 101 8.35 19.50 11.10
N HIS A 102 8.19 18.49 10.25
CA HIS A 102 8.13 17.09 10.65
C HIS A 102 9.54 16.48 10.67
N PHE A 103 10.05 16.23 11.87
CA PHE A 103 11.37 15.64 12.09
C PHE A 103 11.32 14.11 12.19
N SER A 104 12.41 13.48 12.62
CA SER A 104 12.54 12.02 12.71
C SER A 104 11.72 11.35 13.83
N SER A 105 11.14 12.14 14.74
CA SER A 105 10.36 11.65 15.88
C SER A 105 9.22 12.59 16.25
N ASN A 106 8.18 12.05 16.89
CA ASN A 106 7.04 12.82 17.38
C ASN A 106 7.46 14.00 18.28
N SER A 107 6.85 15.16 18.04
CA SER A 107 6.90 16.26 19.01
C SER A 107 6.27 15.84 20.34
N LYS A 108 6.88 16.29 21.45
CA LYS A 108 6.33 16.07 22.80
C LYS A 108 5.16 17.00 23.11
N ALA A 109 5.07 18.14 22.44
CA ALA A 109 3.98 19.09 22.64
C ALA A 109 2.67 18.56 22.06
N LEU A 110 1.56 18.74 22.78
CA LEU A 110 0.23 18.54 22.25
C LEU A 110 0.03 19.45 21.01
N HIS A 111 -0.56 18.91 19.95
CA HIS A 111 -0.66 19.56 18.62
C HIS A 111 0.67 19.84 17.90
N GLY A 112 1.80 19.36 18.42
CA GLY A 112 3.06 19.35 17.70
C GLY A 112 3.06 18.36 16.53
N PRO A 113 3.95 18.54 15.54
CA PRO A 113 4.01 17.66 14.39
C PRO A 113 4.41 16.24 14.80
N PRO A 114 3.74 15.20 14.26
CA PRO A 114 4.29 13.84 14.27
C PRO A 114 5.62 13.79 13.50
N GLY A 115 6.42 12.76 13.73
CA GLY A 115 7.72 12.65 13.08
C GLY A 115 8.13 11.24 12.75
N ALA A 116 8.64 11.09 11.53
CA ALA A 116 9.33 9.93 11.00
C ALA A 116 10.28 10.41 9.90
N GLU A 117 11.30 9.60 9.58
CA GLU A 117 12.10 9.86 8.38
C GLU A 117 11.21 9.86 7.13
N ASN A 118 11.55 10.72 6.16
CA ASN A 118 10.81 10.87 4.90
C ASN A 118 9.32 11.19 5.11
N TRP A 119 8.96 12.12 6.00
CA TRP A 119 7.55 12.47 6.22
C TRP A 119 6.87 13.01 4.96
N HIS A 120 5.83 12.31 4.47
CA HIS A 120 5.07 12.65 3.26
C HIS A 120 3.62 12.16 3.32
N LEU A 121 2.77 12.68 2.45
CA LEU A 121 1.39 12.21 2.27
C LEU A 121 1.33 10.92 1.47
N ALA A 122 0.41 10.04 1.85
CA ALA A 122 0.10 8.82 1.10
C ALA A 122 -0.43 9.14 -0.30
N PRO A 123 -0.11 8.36 -1.35
CA PRO A 123 -0.46 8.67 -2.75
C PRO A 123 -1.92 9.05 -2.99
N ALA A 124 -2.18 9.85 -4.03
CA ALA A 124 -3.52 10.42 -4.30
C ALA A 124 -4.59 9.34 -4.55
N GLU A 125 -4.19 8.22 -5.15
CA GLU A 125 -5.01 7.06 -5.44
C GLU A 125 -5.45 6.33 -4.16
N MET A 126 -4.73 6.54 -3.06
CA MET A 126 -5.06 6.03 -1.73
C MET A 126 -5.95 6.98 -0.92
N ALA A 127 -6.63 7.94 -1.54
CA ALA A 127 -7.55 8.81 -0.80
C ALA A 127 -8.76 8.03 -0.25
N TRP A 128 -8.95 8.04 1.07
CA TRP A 128 -10.09 7.41 1.75
C TRP A 128 -10.67 8.19 2.92
N PHE A 129 -10.19 9.41 3.16
CA PHE A 129 -10.78 10.31 4.14
C PHE A 129 -12.30 10.44 3.91
N GLY A 130 -13.09 10.16 4.94
CA GLY A 130 -14.55 10.25 4.91
C GLY A 130 -15.27 9.11 4.16
N LYS A 131 -14.55 8.10 3.66
CA LYS A 131 -15.17 6.94 3.00
C LYS A 131 -15.81 5.98 4.00
N SER A 132 -16.85 5.29 3.55
CA SER A 132 -17.52 4.23 4.30
C SER A 132 -16.67 2.97 4.42
N SER A 133 -17.02 2.10 5.36
CA SER A 133 -16.36 0.81 5.57
C SER A 133 -16.27 -0.04 4.29
N ALA A 134 -17.36 -0.13 3.51
CA ALA A 134 -17.37 -0.89 2.28
C ALA A 134 -16.44 -0.29 1.20
N GLU A 135 -16.38 1.03 1.10
CA GLU A 135 -15.52 1.72 0.13
C GLU A 135 -14.04 1.54 0.46
N ILE A 136 -13.65 1.65 1.73
CA ILE A 136 -12.27 1.39 2.18
C ILE A 136 -11.92 -0.08 1.94
N CYS A 137 -12.83 -1.02 2.25
CA CYS A 137 -12.62 -2.45 1.98
C CYS A 137 -12.32 -2.71 0.50
N ALA A 138 -13.16 -2.15 -0.38
CA ALA A 138 -12.98 -2.28 -1.82
C ALA A 138 -11.67 -1.65 -2.29
N GLN A 139 -11.26 -0.51 -1.72
CA GLN A 139 -10.04 0.20 -2.10
C GLN A 139 -8.77 -0.53 -1.68
N ILE A 140 -8.69 -1.02 -0.44
CA ILE A 140 -7.52 -1.75 0.08
C ILE A 140 -7.27 -3.03 -0.71
N LYS A 141 -8.33 -3.69 -1.18
CA LYS A 141 -8.23 -4.91 -2.00
C LYS A 141 -7.86 -4.67 -3.45
N ASP A 142 -7.86 -3.42 -3.91
CA ASP A 142 -7.65 -3.07 -5.31
C ASP A 142 -6.20 -2.61 -5.55
N PRO A 143 -5.38 -3.40 -6.26
CA PRO A 143 -3.98 -3.06 -6.54
C PRO A 143 -3.80 -1.71 -7.23
N LEU A 144 -4.78 -1.26 -8.03
CA LEU A 144 -4.70 0.02 -8.73
C LEU A 144 -4.91 1.22 -7.79
N ARG A 145 -5.50 0.99 -6.61
CA ARG A 145 -5.84 2.04 -5.64
C ARG A 145 -5.16 1.87 -4.28
N ASN A 146 -4.27 0.89 -4.14
CA ASN A 146 -3.51 0.60 -2.91
C ASN A 146 -1.98 0.67 -3.11
N GLY A 147 -1.52 1.11 -4.29
CA GLY A 147 -0.10 1.19 -4.64
C GLY A 147 0.50 -0.16 -5.06
N ASN A 148 -0.29 -1.00 -5.72
CA ASN A 148 0.07 -2.33 -6.19
C ASN A 148 0.58 -3.26 -5.06
N ARG A 149 0.00 -3.11 -3.86
CA ARG A 149 0.36 -3.89 -2.67
C ARG A 149 -0.55 -5.11 -2.54
N SER A 150 0.03 -6.23 -2.11
CA SER A 150 -0.78 -7.34 -1.60
C SER A 150 -1.36 -6.99 -0.23
N LEU A 151 -2.41 -7.70 0.22
CA LEU A 151 -2.95 -7.51 1.58
C LEU A 151 -1.89 -7.78 2.67
N LYS A 152 -0.94 -8.69 2.41
CA LYS A 152 0.18 -8.93 3.31
C LYS A 152 1.10 -7.71 3.39
N ASP A 153 1.43 -7.09 2.26
CA ASP A 153 2.28 -5.89 2.23
C ASP A 153 1.60 -4.70 2.90
N ILE A 154 0.28 -4.60 2.79
CA ILE A 154 -0.52 -3.59 3.52
C ILE A 154 -0.43 -3.84 5.03
N ALA A 155 -0.62 -5.09 5.47
CA ALA A 155 -0.52 -5.43 6.89
C ALA A 155 0.88 -5.13 7.44
N LEU A 156 1.94 -5.43 6.68
CA LEU A 156 3.32 -5.09 7.04
C LEU A 156 3.54 -3.59 7.10
N HIS A 157 3.01 -2.82 6.14
CA HIS A 157 3.10 -1.36 6.18
C HIS A 157 2.43 -0.79 7.42
N VAL A 158 1.20 -1.21 7.71
CA VAL A 158 0.44 -0.74 8.88
C VAL A 158 1.14 -1.08 10.20
N ARG A 159 1.82 -2.24 10.26
CA ARG A 159 2.50 -2.72 11.48
C ARG A 159 3.90 -2.12 11.66
N ASP A 160 4.69 -2.06 10.59
CA ASP A 160 6.16 -1.90 10.67
C ASP A 160 6.66 -0.55 10.09
N ASP A 161 5.87 0.14 9.27
CA ASP A 161 6.33 1.37 8.62
C ASP A 161 6.40 2.53 9.62
N ARG A 162 7.59 3.10 9.76
CA ARG A 162 7.86 4.22 10.68
C ARG A 162 7.00 5.44 10.38
N LEU A 163 6.58 5.65 9.14
CA LEU A 163 5.73 6.77 8.74
C LEU A 163 4.33 6.69 9.40
N VAL A 164 3.83 5.48 9.66
CA VAL A 164 2.51 5.26 10.29
C VAL A 164 2.61 4.75 11.73
N ALA A 165 3.80 4.35 12.19
CA ALA A 165 4.03 3.81 13.52
C ALA A 165 3.57 4.76 14.66
N TRP A 166 3.63 6.06 14.44
CA TRP A 166 3.13 7.06 15.39
C TRP A 166 1.60 6.98 15.59
N GLY A 167 0.84 6.41 14.66
CA GLY A 167 -0.58 6.14 14.83
C GLY A 167 -0.84 5.22 16.02
N TRP A 168 0.08 4.28 16.29
CA TRP A 168 0.02 3.38 17.44
C TRP A 168 0.57 4.00 18.73
N ALA A 169 1.59 4.85 18.61
CA ALA A 169 2.28 5.47 19.74
C ALA A 169 2.41 7.00 19.51
N PRO A 170 1.30 7.76 19.61
CA PRO A 170 1.28 9.17 19.22
C PRO A 170 1.97 10.09 20.22
N GLY A 171 2.34 9.59 21.40
CA GLY A 171 2.91 10.36 22.50
C GLY A 171 1.87 10.74 23.56
N PRO A 172 2.28 11.50 24.59
CA PRO A 172 1.41 11.84 25.71
C PRO A 172 0.18 12.62 25.26
N ASP A 173 -0.92 12.40 25.98
CA ASP A 173 -2.20 13.10 25.84
C ASP A 173 -2.84 13.00 24.45
N ARG A 174 -2.50 11.96 23.68
CA ARG A 174 -3.01 11.72 22.32
C ARG A 174 -3.56 10.31 22.19
N GLU A 175 -4.73 10.19 21.55
CA GLU A 175 -5.34 8.89 21.25
C GLU A 175 -4.59 8.14 20.13
N PRO A 176 -4.27 6.84 20.32
CA PRO A 176 -3.81 5.96 19.26
C PRO A 176 -4.95 5.60 18.31
N ALA A 177 -4.61 5.09 17.13
CA ALA A 177 -5.55 4.57 16.14
C ALA A 177 -6.21 3.25 16.54
#